data_AF-A0AAD7KU88-F1
#
_entry.id   AF-A0AAD7KU88-F1
#
_cell.length_a   1.000
_cell.length_b   1.000
_cell.length_c   1.000
_cell.angle_alpha   90.00
_cell.angle_beta   90.00
_cell.angle_gamma   90.00
#
_symmetry.space_group_name_H-M   'P 1'
#
loop_
_entity.id
_entity.type
_entity.pdbx_description
1 polymer ?
#
loop_
_entity_poly.entity_id
_entity_poly.type
_entity_poly.pdbx_seq_one_letter_code
_entity_poly.pdbx_strand_id
1 'polypeptide(L)'
;MPTMAASAPNTSYSKPSTFPSSSSITWKPTIRFSLPFSPIPQNTTLYRSLHISNSLSQPSPKPTSATSASATTTSISTTPSQETFVSRFGPDEPRKGADVLVEALEREGVTNVFAYPGGASMEIHQALTRSNIIRNVLPRHEQGGIFAAEGYARSSGLPGVCIATSGPGATNLVSGFADALLDSIPIVAITGQVPRRMIGTDAFQETPIVEVTRSITKHNYLVLDVEDIPKVVKEAFFLASSGRPGPVLIDVPKDIQQQLVVPNWNQPIGLAGYMSRLPKSPDEAHLEQIVRLISESKKPVLYVGGGCLNSSEELRQFVELTGIPVASTLMGLGAFPTTDELSLQMLGMHGTVYANYAVDKSDLLLAFGVRFDDIV
;
A
#
# COMPACT_ATOMS: atom_id res chain seq x y z
N MET A 1 56.46 4.47 47.33
CA MET A 1 56.13 5.66 48.17
C MET A 1 56.69 6.89 47.47
N PRO A 2 55.99 8.05 47.43
CA PRO A 2 54.83 8.40 48.24
C PRO A 2 53.51 8.44 47.47
N THR A 3 52.53 7.84 48.13
CA THR A 3 51.08 8.01 48.05
C THR A 3 50.65 9.46 48.17
N MET A 4 49.68 9.90 47.35
CA MET A 4 48.56 10.71 47.82
C MET A 4 47.30 10.37 47.02
N ALA A 5 46.28 9.98 47.77
CA ALA A 5 44.95 9.64 47.32
C ALA A 5 44.10 10.91 47.19
N ALA A 6 43.23 10.97 46.19
CA ALA A 6 42.15 11.94 46.12
C ALA A 6 40.82 11.19 45.95
N SER A 7 39.91 11.55 46.86
CA SER A 7 38.65 10.93 47.23
C SER A 7 37.57 10.92 46.16
N ALA A 8 36.87 9.79 46.04
CA ALA A 8 35.57 9.68 45.39
C ALA A 8 34.47 10.36 46.25
N PRO A 9 33.47 11.04 45.64
CA PRO A 9 32.35 11.58 46.39
C PRO A 9 31.32 10.48 46.71
N ASN A 10 31.14 10.23 48.01
CA ASN A 10 30.01 9.47 48.57
C ASN A 10 28.71 10.26 48.39
N THR A 11 27.83 9.84 47.48
CA THR A 11 26.41 10.21 47.53
C THR A 11 25.66 9.16 48.32
N SER A 12 25.32 9.52 49.56
CA SER A 12 24.49 8.74 50.47
C SER A 12 23.07 8.56 49.92
N TYR A 13 22.66 7.32 49.71
CA TYR A 13 21.26 6.96 49.46
C TYR A 13 20.43 7.16 50.74
N SER A 14 19.51 8.11 50.71
CA SER A 14 18.49 8.30 51.76
C SER A 14 17.37 7.26 51.60
N LYS A 15 16.99 6.65 52.73
CA LYS A 15 15.88 5.66 52.81
C LYS A 15 14.53 6.30 52.44
N PRO A 16 13.60 5.54 51.85
CA PRO A 16 12.27 6.04 51.51
C PRO A 16 11.43 6.27 52.77
N SER A 17 10.79 7.44 52.83
CA SER A 17 9.88 7.85 53.89
C SER A 17 8.57 7.06 53.86
N THR A 18 8.15 6.61 55.03
CA THR A 18 6.86 5.96 55.33
C THR A 18 5.65 6.84 54.98
N PHE A 19 4.68 6.29 54.25
CA PHE A 19 3.38 6.91 53.96
C PHE A 19 2.55 7.11 55.24
N PRO A 20 1.91 8.28 55.45
CA PRO A 20 0.86 8.43 56.43
C PRO A 20 -0.50 7.97 55.87
N SER A 21 -1.24 7.27 56.72
CA SER A 21 -2.57 6.71 56.51
C SER A 21 -3.68 7.79 56.45
N SER A 22 -4.62 7.55 55.52
CA SER A 22 -6.04 7.93 55.54
C SER A 22 -6.46 9.28 56.15
N SER A 23 -6.82 10.22 55.28
CA SER A 23 -7.82 11.24 55.59
C SER A 23 -8.76 11.42 54.40
N SER A 24 -10.05 11.23 54.66
CA SER A 24 -11.19 11.35 53.77
C SER A 24 -11.24 12.70 53.04
N ILE A 25 -11.14 12.68 51.71
CA ILE A 25 -11.45 13.82 50.84
C ILE A 25 -12.81 13.57 50.20
N THR A 26 -13.78 14.39 50.59
CA THR A 26 -15.12 14.46 50.02
C THR A 26 -15.08 15.08 48.63
N TRP A 27 -15.50 14.32 47.62
CA TRP A 27 -15.62 14.80 46.24
C TRP A 27 -16.82 15.75 46.13
N LYS A 28 -16.57 17.04 45.83
CA LYS A 28 -17.59 17.97 45.36
C LYS A 28 -17.83 17.75 43.86
N PRO A 29 -19.09 17.74 43.37
CA PRO A 29 -19.38 17.49 41.96
C PRO A 29 -18.93 18.67 41.10
N THR A 30 -18.21 18.34 40.03
CA THR A 30 -17.60 19.25 39.07
C THR A 30 -18.65 20.04 38.30
N ILE A 31 -18.38 21.33 38.12
CA ILE A 31 -19.15 22.30 37.34
C ILE A 31 -19.23 21.83 35.88
N ARG A 32 -20.45 21.66 35.36
CA ARG A 32 -20.71 21.40 33.93
C ARG A 32 -20.44 22.68 33.13
N PHE A 33 -19.42 22.67 32.29
CA PHE A 33 -19.30 23.64 31.19
C PHE A 33 -20.21 23.19 30.04
N SER A 34 -21.30 23.92 29.83
CA SER A 34 -22.14 23.80 28.64
C SER A 34 -21.54 24.65 27.51
N LEU A 35 -21.00 24.01 26.47
CA LEU A 35 -20.70 24.68 25.20
C LEU A 35 -22.01 24.87 24.42
N PRO A 36 -22.29 26.05 23.84
CA PRO A 36 -23.47 26.24 23.02
C PRO A 36 -23.23 25.58 21.65
N PHE A 37 -23.85 24.42 21.42
CA PHE A 37 -24.01 23.90 20.07
C PHE A 37 -24.99 24.81 19.31
N SER A 38 -24.48 25.55 18.33
CA SER A 38 -25.33 26.16 17.30
C SER A 38 -25.75 25.09 16.29
N PRO A 39 -27.02 25.02 15.87
CA PRO A 39 -27.46 24.06 14.88
C PRO A 39 -26.85 24.39 13.50
N ILE A 40 -26.28 23.38 12.85
CA ILE A 40 -25.79 23.46 11.47
C ILE A 40 -27.00 23.72 10.56
N PRO A 41 -26.98 24.76 9.71
CA PRO A 41 -28.05 24.98 8.75
C PRO A 41 -28.07 23.85 7.72
N GLN A 42 -29.19 23.13 7.66
CA GLN A 42 -29.51 22.19 6.60
C GLN A 42 -29.74 23.00 5.31
N ASN A 43 -28.81 22.98 4.37
CA ASN A 43 -29.18 23.15 2.97
C ASN A 43 -28.19 22.53 1.98
N THR A 44 -28.78 21.66 1.14
CA THR A 44 -28.37 21.22 -0.20
C THR A 44 -26.99 20.59 -0.36
N THR A 45 -27.03 19.27 -0.32
CA THR A 45 -26.13 18.30 -0.96
C THR A 45 -25.66 18.71 -2.35
N LEU A 46 -24.37 19.04 -2.47
CA LEU A 46 -23.58 18.80 -3.67
C LEU A 46 -22.54 17.72 -3.32
N TYR A 47 -23.01 16.46 -3.30
CA TYR A 47 -22.10 15.33 -3.37
C TYR A 47 -21.44 15.37 -4.76
N ARG A 48 -20.18 15.81 -4.82
CA ARG A 48 -19.38 15.62 -6.02
C ARG A 48 -18.96 14.16 -6.04
N SER A 49 -19.65 13.36 -6.85
CA SER A 49 -19.26 11.97 -7.13
C SER A 49 -17.80 11.93 -7.57
N LEU A 50 -16.98 11.15 -6.88
CA LEU A 50 -15.71 10.69 -7.42
C LEU A 50 -16.05 9.78 -8.61
N HIS A 51 -15.88 10.29 -9.83
CA HIS A 51 -15.97 9.47 -11.03
C HIS A 51 -14.75 8.55 -11.05
N ILE A 52 -14.89 7.35 -10.51
CA ILE A 52 -14.04 6.22 -10.82
C ILE A 52 -14.60 5.65 -12.14
N SER A 53 -13.97 5.97 -13.26
CA SER A 53 -14.30 5.35 -14.53
C SER A 53 -13.67 3.97 -14.59
N ASN A 54 -14.40 2.94 -14.16
CA ASN A 54 -14.14 1.58 -14.61
C ASN A 54 -14.65 1.45 -16.05
N SER A 55 -13.76 1.56 -17.03
CA SER A 55 -14.07 1.16 -18.41
C SER A 55 -14.06 -0.37 -18.52
N LEU A 56 -15.05 -1.01 -17.92
CA LEU A 56 -15.42 -2.39 -18.22
C LEU A 56 -16.69 -2.35 -19.07
N SER A 57 -16.56 -2.87 -20.28
CA SER A 57 -17.58 -3.04 -21.31
C SER A 57 -18.95 -3.41 -20.75
N GLN A 58 -19.97 -2.58 -20.99
CA GLN A 58 -21.35 -2.97 -20.75
C GLN A 58 -21.89 -3.86 -21.89
N PRO A 59 -22.74 -4.85 -21.59
CA PRO A 59 -23.39 -5.68 -22.59
C PRO A 59 -24.57 -4.93 -23.24
N SER A 60 -24.62 -4.94 -24.57
CA SER A 60 -25.72 -4.40 -25.38
C SER A 60 -27.02 -5.19 -25.22
N PRO A 61 -28.21 -4.55 -25.31
CA PRO A 61 -29.50 -5.22 -25.18
C PRO A 61 -29.91 -5.98 -26.45
N LYS A 62 -30.52 -7.17 -26.29
CA LYS A 62 -31.21 -7.89 -27.38
C LYS A 62 -32.49 -7.16 -27.81
N PRO A 63 -32.84 -7.27 -29.10
CA PRO A 63 -34.15 -7.85 -29.40
C PRO A 63 -34.16 -8.88 -30.54
N THR A 64 -35.19 -9.71 -30.46
CA THR A 64 -35.67 -10.82 -31.31
C THR A 64 -35.90 -10.51 -32.80
N SER A 65 -35.46 -11.43 -33.68
CA SER A 65 -36.31 -12.28 -34.57
C SER A 65 -35.52 -12.77 -35.80
N ALA A 66 -35.91 -13.95 -36.29
CA ALA A 66 -35.21 -14.82 -37.24
C ALA A 66 -35.03 -14.25 -38.66
N THR A 67 -33.98 -14.68 -39.39
CA THR A 67 -34.02 -15.38 -40.70
C THR A 67 -32.59 -15.83 -41.09
N SER A 68 -32.51 -16.93 -41.82
CA SER A 68 -31.35 -17.72 -42.31
C SER A 68 -30.17 -16.98 -42.97
N ALA A 69 -28.92 -17.44 -42.71
CA ALA A 69 -28.04 -18.10 -43.69
C ALA A 69 -26.53 -18.00 -43.35
N SER A 70 -25.85 -19.13 -43.52
CA SER A 70 -24.44 -19.37 -43.89
C SER A 70 -23.29 -18.96 -42.95
N ALA A 71 -22.40 -19.93 -42.76
CA ALA A 71 -21.21 -19.91 -41.93
C ALA A 71 -20.12 -18.96 -42.42
N THR A 72 -19.42 -18.31 -41.48
CA THR A 72 -17.99 -18.01 -41.57
C THR A 72 -17.44 -17.94 -40.15
N THR A 73 -16.56 -18.88 -39.82
CA THR A 73 -15.81 -18.92 -38.56
C THR A 73 -14.77 -17.81 -38.57
N THR A 74 -14.96 -16.79 -37.75
CA THR A 74 -13.92 -15.79 -37.46
C THR A 74 -13.66 -15.80 -35.96
N SER A 75 -12.55 -16.44 -35.59
CA SER A 75 -12.01 -16.41 -34.23
C SER A 75 -11.60 -14.97 -33.88
N ILE A 76 -12.36 -14.33 -33.01
CA ILE A 76 -11.99 -13.02 -32.45
C ILE A 76 -10.99 -13.27 -31.32
N SER A 77 -9.71 -13.07 -31.65
CA SER A 77 -8.65 -12.86 -30.68
C SER A 77 -8.77 -11.43 -30.14
N THR A 78 -9.27 -11.28 -28.91
CA THR A 78 -9.27 -9.99 -28.19
C THR A 78 -8.01 -9.89 -27.33
N THR A 79 -6.96 -9.30 -27.89
CA THR A 79 -5.92 -8.62 -27.10
C THR A 79 -6.36 -7.17 -26.90
N PRO A 80 -6.42 -6.62 -25.68
CA PRO A 80 -6.74 -5.22 -25.50
C PRO A 80 -5.60 -4.36 -26.08
N SER A 81 -5.94 -3.49 -27.02
CA SER A 81 -5.02 -2.51 -27.60
C SER A 81 -4.55 -1.55 -26.50
N GLN A 82 -3.27 -1.58 -26.13
CA GLN A 82 -2.66 -0.56 -25.30
C GLN A 82 -2.78 0.79 -26.03
N GLU A 83 -3.50 1.75 -25.45
CA GLU A 83 -3.45 3.13 -25.92
C GLU A 83 -1.99 3.60 -25.86
N THR A 84 -1.45 4.00 -27.01
CA THR A 84 -0.06 4.44 -27.13
C THR A 84 0.13 5.70 -26.28
N PHE A 85 0.91 5.61 -25.20
CA PHE A 85 1.27 6.78 -24.38
C PHE A 85 1.95 7.86 -25.24
N VAL A 86 1.45 9.09 -25.16
CA VAL A 86 2.00 10.25 -25.90
C VAL A 86 2.83 11.10 -24.95
N SER A 87 4.14 11.18 -25.21
CA SER A 87 5.05 12.05 -24.44
C SER A 87 4.81 13.53 -24.73
N ARG A 88 5.08 14.39 -23.75
CA ARG A 88 5.09 15.86 -23.90
C ARG A 88 6.34 16.38 -24.62
N PHE A 89 7.33 15.53 -24.81
CA PHE A 89 8.64 15.89 -25.33
C PHE A 89 8.91 15.12 -26.63
N GLY A 90 9.74 15.68 -27.50
CA GLY A 90 10.22 14.95 -28.68
C GLY A 90 10.99 13.67 -28.29
N PRO A 91 11.03 12.64 -29.16
CA PRO A 91 11.76 11.40 -28.87
C PRO A 91 13.24 11.68 -28.57
N ASP A 92 13.89 12.56 -29.34
CA ASP A 92 15.32 12.88 -29.22
C ASP A 92 15.61 14.15 -28.39
N GLU A 93 14.61 14.75 -27.74
CA GLU A 93 14.74 16.04 -27.03
C GLU A 93 15.34 15.86 -25.62
N PRO A 94 16.53 16.39 -25.26
CA PRO A 94 17.01 16.26 -23.89
C PRO A 94 16.11 16.97 -22.88
N ARG A 95 15.75 16.30 -21.77
CA ARG A 95 14.89 16.84 -20.71
C ARG A 95 15.42 16.49 -19.32
N LYS A 96 14.99 17.20 -18.28
CA LYS A 96 15.48 16.99 -16.91
C LYS A 96 15.09 15.60 -16.40
N GLY A 97 15.92 15.01 -15.54
CA GLY A 97 15.61 13.76 -14.83
C GLY A 97 14.28 13.81 -14.06
N ALA A 98 13.92 14.97 -13.50
CA ALA A 98 12.61 15.17 -12.87
C ALA A 98 11.43 15.02 -13.86
N ASP A 99 11.57 15.52 -15.08
CA ASP A 99 10.55 15.37 -16.13
C ASP A 99 10.47 13.91 -16.60
N VAL A 100 11.61 13.22 -16.68
CA VAL A 100 11.67 11.77 -16.97
C VAL A 100 10.98 10.97 -15.87
N LEU A 101 11.22 11.28 -14.59
CA LEU A 101 10.57 10.62 -13.47
C LEU A 101 9.05 10.77 -13.54
N VAL A 102 8.54 12.00 -13.78
CA VAL A 102 7.10 12.24 -13.89
C VAL A 102 6.51 11.55 -15.12
N GLU A 103 7.19 11.55 -16.26
CA GLU A 103 6.75 10.79 -17.44
C GLU A 103 6.75 9.26 -17.18
N ALA A 104 7.72 8.75 -16.42
CA ALA A 104 7.74 7.35 -16.01
C ALA A 104 6.50 6.98 -15.17
N LEU A 105 6.10 7.85 -14.23
CA LEU A 105 4.86 7.66 -13.45
C LEU A 105 3.62 7.64 -14.34
N GLU A 106 3.53 8.54 -15.32
CA GLU A 106 2.39 8.56 -16.25
C GLU A 106 2.32 7.30 -17.12
N ARG A 107 3.48 6.76 -17.54
CA ARG A 107 3.58 5.50 -18.28
C ARG A 107 3.15 4.30 -17.45
N GLU A 108 3.34 4.34 -16.13
CA GLU A 108 2.80 3.35 -15.18
C GLU A 108 1.30 3.58 -14.87
N GLY A 109 0.65 4.54 -15.52
CA GLY A 109 -0.77 4.83 -15.37
C GLY A 109 -1.13 5.64 -14.11
N VAL A 110 -0.15 6.27 -13.47
CA VAL A 110 -0.38 7.09 -12.29
C VAL A 110 -1.22 8.32 -12.66
N THR A 111 -2.29 8.55 -11.90
CA THR A 111 -3.18 9.71 -12.08
C THR A 111 -3.24 10.61 -10.85
N ASN A 112 -2.86 10.10 -9.68
CA ASN A 112 -2.89 10.84 -8.41
C ASN A 112 -1.59 10.58 -7.65
N VAL A 113 -1.00 11.64 -7.11
CA VAL A 113 0.13 11.56 -6.18
C VAL A 113 -0.15 12.39 -4.93
N PHE A 114 0.42 11.97 -3.81
CA PHE A 114 0.36 12.68 -2.53
C PHE A 114 1.74 13.27 -2.23
N ALA A 115 1.99 14.48 -2.73
CA ALA A 115 3.33 15.06 -2.73
C ALA A 115 3.45 16.30 -1.84
N TYR A 116 4.40 16.31 -0.90
CA TYR A 116 4.77 17.49 -0.11
C TYR A 116 6.11 18.07 -0.61
N PRO A 117 6.20 19.38 -0.92
CA PRO A 117 7.38 19.99 -1.52
C PRO A 117 8.48 20.29 -0.51
N GLY A 118 9.74 20.25 -0.97
CA GLY A 118 10.88 20.79 -0.24
C GLY A 118 12.09 20.95 -1.14
N GLY A 119 13.19 21.48 -0.58
CA GLY A 119 14.35 21.93 -1.36
C GLY A 119 15.01 20.84 -2.22
N ALA A 120 14.97 19.59 -1.78
CA ALA A 120 15.55 18.44 -2.47
C ALA A 120 14.59 17.75 -3.45
N SER A 121 13.29 18.04 -3.40
CA SER A 121 12.28 17.50 -4.34
C SER A 121 11.65 18.56 -5.23
N MET A 122 12.12 19.82 -5.16
CA MET A 122 11.52 20.95 -5.86
C MET A 122 11.46 20.74 -7.38
N GLU A 123 12.47 20.13 -7.99
CA GLU A 123 12.47 19.87 -9.45
C GLU A 123 11.38 18.86 -9.84
N ILE A 124 11.14 17.84 -9.00
CA ILE A 124 10.04 16.88 -9.18
C ILE A 124 8.69 17.61 -9.10
N HIS A 125 8.52 18.50 -8.11
CA HIS A 125 7.30 19.30 -7.98
C HIS A 125 7.09 20.24 -9.18
N GLN A 126 8.17 20.82 -9.73
CA GLN A 126 8.07 21.60 -10.96
C GLN A 126 7.70 20.73 -12.16
N ALA A 127 8.19 19.50 -12.26
CA ALA A 127 7.79 18.56 -13.32
C ALA A 127 6.32 18.15 -13.20
N LEU A 128 5.81 17.96 -11.98
CA LEU A 128 4.40 17.66 -11.74
C LEU A 128 3.46 18.76 -12.27
N THR A 129 3.84 20.04 -12.20
CA THR A 129 2.98 21.13 -12.73
C THR A 129 2.88 21.13 -14.25
N ARG A 130 3.80 20.44 -14.95
CA ARG A 130 3.79 20.25 -16.41
C ARG A 130 3.02 19.01 -16.84
N SER A 131 2.68 18.12 -15.92
CA SER A 131 1.82 16.96 -16.19
C SER A 131 0.36 17.42 -16.29
N ASN A 132 -0.33 16.98 -17.35
CA ASN A 132 -1.77 17.14 -17.48
C ASN A 132 -2.55 15.88 -17.05
N ILE A 133 -1.83 14.83 -16.64
CA ILE A 133 -2.40 13.51 -16.28
C ILE A 133 -2.40 13.34 -14.76
N ILE A 134 -1.28 13.70 -14.11
CA ILE A 134 -1.09 13.50 -12.68
C ILE A 134 -1.63 14.69 -11.90
N ARG A 135 -2.60 14.43 -11.04
CA ARG A 135 -3.05 15.35 -10.01
C ARG A 135 -2.20 15.19 -8.75
N ASN A 136 -1.62 16.30 -8.26
CA ASN A 136 -1.03 16.34 -6.93
C ASN A 136 -2.08 16.72 -5.87
N VAL A 137 -2.22 15.88 -4.83
CA VAL A 137 -2.95 16.20 -3.60
C VAL A 137 -1.93 16.53 -2.51
N LEU A 138 -1.70 17.82 -2.28
CA LEU A 138 -0.76 18.29 -1.25
C LEU A 138 -1.27 17.96 0.17
N PRO A 139 -0.64 17.05 0.92
CA PRO A 139 -1.01 16.83 2.33
C PRO A 139 -0.50 17.98 3.20
N ARG A 140 -0.83 17.97 4.50
CA ARG A 140 -0.32 18.96 5.48
C ARG A 140 0.81 18.42 6.34
N HIS A 141 1.15 17.15 6.16
CA HIS A 141 2.27 16.44 6.76
C HIS A 141 2.57 15.21 5.89
N GLU A 142 3.83 14.83 5.68
CA GLU A 142 4.19 13.71 4.79
C GLU A 142 3.64 12.38 5.29
N GLN A 143 3.54 12.19 6.62
CA GLN A 143 2.85 11.03 7.21
C GLN A 143 1.39 10.94 6.74
N GLY A 144 0.68 12.08 6.66
CA GLY A 144 -0.66 12.12 6.07
C GLY A 144 -0.65 11.85 4.56
N GLY A 145 0.45 12.16 3.87
CA GLY A 145 0.66 11.84 2.46
C GLY A 145 0.77 10.34 2.19
N ILE A 146 1.60 9.62 2.95
CA ILE A 146 1.72 8.16 2.79
C ILE A 146 0.45 7.43 3.23
N PHE A 147 -0.20 7.84 4.33
CA PHE A 147 -1.48 7.24 4.72
C PHE A 147 -2.61 7.53 3.71
N ALA A 148 -2.59 8.69 3.05
CA ALA A 148 -3.53 8.96 1.96
C ALA A 148 -3.24 8.07 0.72
N ALA A 149 -1.96 7.83 0.42
CA ALA A 149 -1.56 6.88 -0.62
C ALA A 149 -1.99 5.44 -0.28
N GLU A 150 -1.90 5.03 0.99
CA GLU A 150 -2.42 3.74 1.45
C GLU A 150 -3.94 3.64 1.34
N GLY A 151 -4.68 4.67 1.78
CA GLY A 151 -6.13 4.71 1.62
C GLY A 151 -6.55 4.62 0.15
N TYR A 152 -5.81 5.31 -0.73
CA TYR A 152 -5.99 5.21 -2.17
C TYR A 152 -5.73 3.78 -2.67
N ALA A 153 -4.63 3.16 -2.26
CA ALA A 153 -4.27 1.80 -2.71
C ALA A 153 -5.28 0.75 -2.24
N ARG A 154 -5.65 0.78 -0.96
CA ARG A 154 -6.61 -0.15 -0.34
C ARG A 154 -8.00 -0.07 -0.98
N SER A 155 -8.43 1.12 -1.39
CA SER A 155 -9.77 1.33 -1.94
C SER A 155 -9.88 1.16 -3.46
N SER A 156 -8.76 1.19 -4.19
CA SER A 156 -8.74 1.09 -5.65
C SER A 156 -8.09 -0.19 -6.19
N GLY A 157 -7.26 -0.87 -5.40
CA GLY A 157 -6.40 -1.96 -5.87
C GLY A 157 -5.19 -1.50 -6.71
N LEU A 158 -5.02 -0.19 -6.92
CA LEU A 158 -3.89 0.40 -7.65
C LEU A 158 -2.76 0.80 -6.68
N PRO A 159 -1.49 0.89 -7.12
CA PRO A 159 -0.41 1.39 -6.27
C PRO A 159 -0.64 2.83 -5.82
N GLY A 160 -0.50 3.08 -4.53
CA GLY A 160 -0.49 4.43 -3.97
C GLY A 160 0.87 5.08 -4.17
N VAL A 161 0.90 6.36 -4.60
CA VAL A 161 2.14 7.09 -4.86
C VAL A 161 2.25 8.31 -3.95
N CYS A 162 3.30 8.37 -3.14
CA CYS A 162 3.61 9.53 -2.29
C CYS A 162 5.00 10.08 -2.59
N ILE A 163 5.18 11.39 -2.41
CA ILE A 163 6.44 12.08 -2.72
C ILE A 163 6.81 13.04 -1.59
N ALA A 164 8.05 12.95 -1.11
CA ALA A 164 8.58 13.83 -0.07
C ALA A 164 9.94 14.43 -0.45
N THR A 165 10.33 15.48 0.25
CA THR A 165 11.72 16.00 0.20
C THR A 165 12.67 15.13 1.02
N SER A 166 13.97 15.43 0.98
CA SER A 166 15.01 14.76 1.77
C SER A 166 14.85 14.99 3.27
N GLY A 167 15.67 14.30 4.06
CA GLY A 167 15.80 14.53 5.50
C GLY A 167 14.46 14.41 6.23
N PRO A 168 13.94 15.50 6.83
CA PRO A 168 12.71 15.47 7.60
C PRO A 168 11.50 14.95 6.81
N GLY A 169 11.38 15.31 5.52
CA GLY A 169 10.25 14.88 4.70
C GLY A 169 10.25 13.37 4.50
N ALA A 170 11.42 12.80 4.22
CA ALA A 170 11.63 11.37 4.04
C ALA A 170 11.38 10.59 5.35
N THR A 171 11.90 11.08 6.48
CA THR A 171 11.69 10.42 7.79
C THR A 171 10.23 10.44 8.24
N ASN A 172 9.45 11.44 7.84
CA ASN A 172 8.02 11.52 8.14
C ASN A 172 7.19 10.43 7.42
N LEU A 173 7.75 9.73 6.44
CA LEU A 173 7.10 8.59 5.76
C LEU A 173 7.29 7.26 6.51
N VAL A 174 8.22 7.18 7.47
CA VAL A 174 8.68 5.91 8.07
C VAL A 174 7.55 5.06 8.66
N SER A 175 6.58 5.66 9.35
CA SER A 175 5.45 4.90 9.90
C SER A 175 4.59 4.26 8.81
N GLY A 176 4.34 4.97 7.71
CA GLY A 176 3.55 4.42 6.59
C GLY A 176 4.29 3.34 5.81
N PHE A 177 5.62 3.38 5.77
CA PHE A 177 6.38 2.25 5.21
C PHE A 177 6.18 0.98 6.02
N ALA A 178 6.32 1.06 7.34
CA ALA A 178 6.10 -0.08 8.21
C ALA A 178 4.65 -0.59 8.13
N ASP A 179 3.67 0.32 8.13
CA ASP A 179 2.24 0.00 8.01
C ASP A 179 1.94 -0.75 6.69
N ALA A 180 2.30 -0.16 5.56
CA ALA A 180 2.10 -0.74 4.24
C ALA A 180 2.83 -2.09 4.08
N LEU A 181 4.01 -2.27 4.67
CA LEU A 181 4.73 -3.54 4.59
C LEU A 181 4.02 -4.64 5.38
N LEU A 182 3.58 -4.36 6.60
CA LEU A 182 2.90 -5.32 7.46
C LEU A 182 1.56 -5.75 6.86
N ASP A 183 0.82 -4.80 6.30
CA ASP A 183 -0.48 -5.01 5.66
C ASP A 183 -0.41 -5.42 4.19
N SER A 184 0.79 -5.47 3.61
CA SER A 184 1.03 -5.86 2.20
C SER A 184 0.34 -4.93 1.19
N ILE A 185 0.48 -3.61 1.38
CA ILE A 185 -0.15 -2.58 0.56
C ILE A 185 0.83 -2.10 -0.52
N PRO A 186 0.42 -2.06 -1.81
CA PRO A 186 1.29 -1.60 -2.89
C PRO A 186 1.46 -0.08 -2.81
N ILE A 187 2.67 0.35 -2.43
CA ILE A 187 3.05 1.76 -2.37
C ILE A 187 4.35 1.97 -3.15
N VAL A 188 4.42 3.06 -3.91
CA VAL A 188 5.67 3.58 -4.46
C VAL A 188 5.91 4.97 -3.88
N ALA A 189 6.94 5.09 -3.05
CA ALA A 189 7.31 6.34 -2.42
C ALA A 189 8.57 6.91 -3.09
N ILE A 190 8.56 8.21 -3.38
CA ILE A 190 9.70 8.89 -3.99
C ILE A 190 10.20 9.97 -3.05
N THR A 191 11.48 9.93 -2.71
CA THR A 191 12.13 10.94 -1.89
C THR A 191 13.13 11.73 -2.72
N GLY A 192 13.11 13.05 -2.59
CA GLY A 192 14.26 13.86 -3.01
C GLY A 192 15.43 13.60 -2.07
N GLN A 193 16.67 13.71 -2.57
CA GLN A 193 17.89 13.57 -1.78
C GLN A 193 18.87 14.72 -2.05
N VAL A 194 19.84 14.92 -1.15
CA VAL A 194 20.98 15.80 -1.40
C VAL A 194 21.72 15.40 -2.68
N PRO A 195 22.44 16.31 -3.35
CA PRO A 195 23.24 15.95 -4.53
C PRO A 195 24.20 14.79 -4.25
N ARG A 196 24.43 13.89 -5.21
CA ARG A 196 25.24 12.67 -5.04
C ARG A 196 26.58 12.91 -4.32
N ARG A 197 27.29 13.98 -4.70
CA ARG A 197 28.60 14.35 -4.12
C ARG A 197 28.57 14.73 -2.62
N MET A 198 27.38 14.98 -2.09
CA MET A 198 27.16 15.38 -0.70
C MET A 198 26.63 14.21 0.16
N ILE A 199 26.32 13.06 -0.44
CA ILE A 199 25.86 11.88 0.29
C ILE A 199 27.02 11.36 1.16
N GLY A 200 26.75 11.14 2.45
CA GLY A 200 27.67 10.73 3.49
C GLY A 200 28.46 11.87 4.14
N THR A 201 28.03 13.13 3.99
CA THR A 201 28.81 14.30 4.46
C THR A 201 28.12 15.12 5.56
N ASP A 202 27.00 14.62 6.10
CA ASP A 202 26.11 15.36 7.02
C ASP A 202 25.62 16.68 6.41
N ALA A 203 25.28 16.64 5.12
CA ALA A 203 24.82 17.79 4.39
C ALA A 203 23.45 18.29 4.92
N PHE A 204 23.09 19.52 4.56
CA PHE A 204 21.81 20.11 4.98
C PHE A 204 20.63 19.25 4.51
N GLN A 205 19.79 18.84 5.48
CA GLN A 205 18.63 17.95 5.27
C GLN A 205 19.01 16.61 4.62
N GLU A 206 20.21 16.11 4.88
CA GLU A 206 20.60 14.75 4.55
C GLU A 206 20.01 13.76 5.57
N THR A 207 19.53 12.63 5.08
CA THR A 207 19.28 11.43 5.90
C THR A 207 19.53 10.22 5.03
N PRO A 208 20.23 9.18 5.53
CA PRO A 208 20.45 7.94 4.80
C PRO A 208 19.15 7.12 4.73
N ILE A 209 18.14 7.61 4.00
CA ILE A 209 16.78 7.07 4.03
C ILE A 209 16.71 5.63 3.51
N VAL A 210 17.55 5.27 2.55
CA VAL A 210 17.69 3.89 2.07
C VAL A 210 18.10 2.96 3.22
N GLU A 211 18.97 3.41 4.12
CA GLU A 211 19.44 2.58 5.25
C GLU A 211 18.37 2.50 6.34
N VAL A 212 17.72 3.62 6.63
CA VAL A 212 16.62 3.70 7.60
C VAL A 212 15.45 2.81 7.19
N THR A 213 15.11 2.76 5.89
CA THR A 213 13.89 2.11 5.40
C THR A 213 14.09 0.68 4.91
N ARG A 214 15.33 0.18 4.88
CA ARG A 214 15.66 -1.15 4.33
C ARG A 214 14.87 -2.29 4.98
N SER A 215 14.64 -2.22 6.30
CA SER A 215 13.93 -3.27 7.05
C SER A 215 12.41 -3.12 7.05
N ILE A 216 11.90 -1.98 6.57
CA ILE A 216 10.47 -1.63 6.62
C ILE A 216 9.92 -1.32 5.23
N THR A 217 10.65 -1.68 4.17
CA THR A 217 10.18 -1.65 2.79
C THR A 217 10.34 -3.02 2.15
N LYS A 218 9.52 -3.32 1.13
CA LYS A 218 9.69 -4.54 0.33
C LYS A 218 11.00 -4.48 -0.45
N HIS A 219 11.32 -3.29 -0.96
CA HIS A 219 12.60 -2.97 -1.57
C HIS A 219 12.82 -1.45 -1.59
N ASN A 220 14.06 -1.01 -1.83
CA ASN A 220 14.34 0.40 -2.02
C ASN A 220 15.54 0.64 -2.96
N TYR A 221 15.60 1.83 -3.55
CA TYR A 221 16.62 2.24 -4.51
C TYR A 221 17.23 3.59 -4.12
N LEU A 222 18.52 3.75 -4.43
CA LEU A 222 19.18 5.05 -4.58
C LEU A 222 19.55 5.23 -6.05
N VAL A 223 18.96 6.23 -6.71
CA VAL A 223 19.23 6.50 -8.13
C VAL A 223 20.56 7.24 -8.26
N LEU A 224 21.56 6.58 -8.85
CA LEU A 224 22.92 7.14 -9.01
C LEU A 224 23.20 7.69 -10.40
N ASP A 225 22.37 7.38 -11.39
CA ASP A 225 22.43 7.93 -12.75
C ASP A 225 21.02 8.27 -13.25
N VAL A 226 20.90 9.33 -14.05
CA VAL A 226 19.64 9.79 -14.63
C VAL A 226 19.09 8.79 -15.65
N GLU A 227 19.97 8.02 -16.30
CA GLU A 227 19.63 6.96 -17.26
C GLU A 227 18.89 5.78 -16.60
N ASP A 228 19.03 5.61 -15.28
CA ASP A 228 18.40 4.52 -14.53
C ASP A 228 16.94 4.80 -14.16
N ILE A 229 16.50 6.07 -14.20
CA ILE A 229 15.14 6.46 -13.75
C ILE A 229 14.04 5.61 -14.42
N PRO A 230 13.99 5.44 -15.75
CA PRO A 230 12.94 4.63 -16.39
C PRO A 230 12.88 3.19 -15.87
N LYS A 231 14.05 2.55 -15.73
CA LYS A 231 14.16 1.17 -15.26
C LYS A 231 13.75 1.05 -13.80
N VAL A 232 14.27 1.93 -12.93
CA VAL A 232 14.00 1.90 -11.48
C VAL A 232 12.53 2.11 -11.18
N VAL A 233 11.87 3.05 -11.88
CA VAL A 233 10.42 3.27 -11.71
C VAL A 233 9.63 2.02 -12.11
N LYS A 234 9.91 1.46 -13.29
CA LYS A 234 9.25 0.24 -13.76
C LYS A 234 9.46 -0.94 -12.81
N GLU A 235 10.67 -1.10 -12.29
CA GLU A 235 11.01 -2.11 -11.28
C GLU A 235 10.27 -1.88 -9.97
N ALA A 236 10.18 -0.63 -9.51
CA ALA A 236 9.50 -0.30 -8.27
C ALA A 236 8.00 -0.58 -8.33
N PHE A 237 7.33 -0.22 -9.43
CA PHE A 237 5.91 -0.55 -9.63
C PHE A 237 5.70 -2.06 -9.75
N PHE A 238 6.54 -2.74 -10.54
CA PHE A 238 6.48 -4.19 -10.65
C PHE A 238 6.65 -4.88 -9.29
N LEU A 239 7.65 -4.49 -8.50
CA LEU A 239 7.87 -5.03 -7.15
C LEU A 239 6.74 -4.65 -6.20
N ALA A 240 6.24 -3.42 -6.22
CA ALA A 240 5.18 -2.99 -5.29
C ALA A 240 3.90 -3.81 -5.48
N SER A 241 3.56 -4.15 -6.73
CA SER A 241 2.30 -4.81 -7.08
C SER A 241 2.38 -6.34 -7.23
N SER A 242 3.51 -6.90 -7.64
CA SER A 242 3.61 -8.35 -7.93
C SER A 242 3.79 -9.22 -6.68
N GLY A 243 3.36 -10.48 -6.77
CA GLY A 243 3.43 -11.43 -5.66
C GLY A 243 2.66 -10.92 -4.44
N ARG A 244 3.27 -11.00 -3.24
CA ARG A 244 2.76 -10.29 -2.06
C ARG A 244 3.06 -8.79 -2.22
N PRO A 245 2.07 -7.90 -2.31
CA PRO A 245 2.32 -6.47 -2.52
C PRO A 245 3.03 -5.84 -1.32
N GLY A 246 3.61 -4.65 -1.52
CA GLY A 246 4.28 -3.93 -0.44
C GLY A 246 4.91 -2.61 -0.90
N PRO A 247 5.46 -1.82 0.03
CA PRO A 247 6.01 -0.51 -0.28
C PRO A 247 7.41 -0.60 -0.88
N VAL A 248 7.68 0.20 -1.91
CA VAL A 248 9.00 0.40 -2.51
C VAL A 248 9.37 1.88 -2.46
N LEU A 249 10.59 2.18 -1.99
CA LEU A 249 11.13 3.56 -1.96
C LEU A 249 12.10 3.79 -3.12
N ILE A 250 12.03 4.94 -3.78
CA ILE A 250 13.00 5.44 -4.75
C ILE A 250 13.59 6.76 -4.24
N ASP A 251 14.86 6.76 -3.86
CA ASP A 251 15.59 7.96 -3.44
C ASP A 251 16.31 8.61 -4.63
N VAL A 252 16.00 9.88 -4.90
CA VAL A 252 16.43 10.59 -6.12
C VAL A 252 17.25 11.83 -5.75
N PRO A 253 18.59 11.81 -5.91
CA PRO A 253 19.45 12.97 -5.70
C PRO A 253 19.06 14.19 -6.53
N LYS A 254 19.19 15.39 -5.96
CA LYS A 254 18.81 16.63 -6.62
C LYS A 254 19.57 16.91 -7.92
N ASP A 255 20.85 16.56 -8.00
CA ASP A 255 21.63 16.72 -9.23
C ASP A 255 21.17 15.77 -10.34
N ILE A 256 20.68 14.57 -10.00
CA ILE A 256 20.04 13.65 -10.95
C ILE A 256 18.72 14.24 -11.48
N GLN A 257 17.92 14.85 -10.61
CA GLN A 257 16.67 15.50 -11.03
C GLN A 257 16.92 16.63 -12.06
N GLN A 258 18.07 17.31 -11.96
CA GLN A 258 18.43 18.44 -12.81
C GLN A 258 19.16 18.06 -14.10
N GLN A 259 19.82 16.90 -14.12
CA GLN A 259 20.58 16.42 -15.27
C GLN A 259 19.67 16.22 -16.48
N LEU A 260 20.13 16.66 -17.66
CA LEU A 260 19.42 16.45 -18.92
C LEU A 260 19.74 15.08 -19.49
N VAL A 261 18.72 14.40 -20.01
CA VAL A 261 18.82 13.08 -20.64
C VAL A 261 17.76 12.89 -21.73
N VAL A 262 18.03 11.99 -22.66
CA VAL A 262 17.02 11.42 -23.56
C VAL A 262 16.69 10.02 -23.03
N PRO A 263 15.51 9.81 -22.41
CA PRO A 263 15.22 8.57 -21.70
C PRO A 263 15.02 7.38 -22.63
N ASN A 264 15.60 6.24 -22.28
CA ASN A 264 15.32 4.96 -22.92
C ASN A 264 14.26 4.17 -22.12
N TRP A 265 13.04 4.09 -22.67
CA TRP A 265 11.90 3.38 -22.05
C TRP A 265 11.91 1.85 -22.27
N ASN A 266 12.80 1.35 -23.14
CA ASN A 266 12.86 -0.06 -23.54
C ASN A 266 13.91 -0.86 -22.76
N GLN A 267 14.37 -0.34 -21.62
CA GLN A 267 15.32 -1.04 -20.77
C GLN A 267 14.67 -2.29 -20.15
N PRO A 268 15.35 -3.45 -20.16
CA PRO A 268 14.87 -4.64 -19.47
C PRO A 268 14.97 -4.46 -17.95
N ILE A 269 14.04 -5.10 -17.24
CA ILE A 269 14.01 -5.15 -15.77
C ILE A 269 15.12 -6.09 -15.26
N GLY A 270 15.90 -5.62 -14.29
CA GLY A 270 17.01 -6.32 -13.62
C GLY A 270 16.61 -7.20 -12.43
N LEU A 271 15.44 -7.84 -12.45
CA LEU A 271 14.87 -8.57 -11.30
C LEU A 271 14.85 -10.10 -11.47
N ALA A 272 15.81 -10.68 -12.19
CA ALA A 272 15.82 -12.10 -12.57
C ALA A 272 15.59 -13.06 -11.38
N GLY A 273 16.26 -12.84 -10.25
CA GLY A 273 16.11 -13.68 -9.07
C GLY A 273 14.73 -13.57 -8.40
N TYR A 274 14.09 -12.40 -8.43
CA TYR A 274 12.74 -12.24 -7.92
C TYR A 274 11.73 -12.92 -8.86
N MET A 275 11.84 -12.66 -10.16
CA MET A 275 10.96 -13.21 -11.19
C MET A 275 11.00 -14.75 -11.22
N SER A 276 12.17 -15.36 -11.04
CA SER A 276 12.31 -16.82 -11.01
C SER A 276 11.61 -17.48 -9.82
N ARG A 277 11.29 -16.73 -8.76
CA ARG A 277 10.63 -17.22 -7.55
C ARG A 277 9.14 -16.86 -7.49
N LEU A 278 8.61 -16.15 -8.48
CA LEU A 278 7.17 -15.88 -8.52
C LEU A 278 6.40 -17.21 -8.59
N PRO A 279 5.31 -17.36 -7.80
CA PRO A 279 4.49 -18.56 -7.85
C PRO A 279 4.00 -18.82 -9.28
N LYS A 280 4.08 -20.08 -9.70
CA LYS A 280 3.45 -20.54 -10.95
C LYS A 280 1.96 -20.73 -10.71
N SER A 281 1.21 -20.92 -11.79
CA SER A 281 -0.17 -21.38 -11.71
C SER A 281 -0.27 -22.64 -10.84
N PRO A 282 -1.33 -22.77 -10.02
CA PRO A 282 -1.49 -23.92 -9.14
C PRO A 282 -1.56 -25.21 -9.95
N ASP A 283 -0.93 -26.26 -9.45
CA ASP A 283 -0.99 -27.60 -10.02
C ASP A 283 -2.36 -28.25 -9.73
N GLU A 284 -2.96 -28.86 -10.75
CA GLU A 284 -4.27 -29.49 -10.67
C GLU A 284 -4.31 -30.61 -9.62
N ALA A 285 -3.21 -31.37 -9.50
CA ALA A 285 -3.10 -32.43 -8.49
C ALA A 285 -3.23 -31.90 -7.04
N HIS A 286 -2.71 -30.70 -6.75
CA HIS A 286 -2.89 -30.07 -5.44
C HIS A 286 -4.33 -29.60 -5.23
N LEU A 287 -4.99 -29.08 -6.27
CA LEU A 287 -6.38 -28.65 -6.19
C LEU A 287 -7.33 -29.83 -5.98
N GLU A 288 -7.13 -30.93 -6.69
CA GLU A 288 -7.89 -32.18 -6.51
C GLU A 288 -7.74 -32.74 -5.09
N GLN A 289 -6.53 -32.66 -4.52
CA GLN A 289 -6.29 -33.06 -3.14
C GLN A 289 -7.09 -32.22 -2.15
N ILE A 290 -7.18 -30.89 -2.36
CA ILE A 290 -8.00 -30.00 -1.51
C ILE A 290 -9.49 -30.40 -1.62
N VAL A 291 -9.99 -30.62 -2.84
CA VAL A 291 -11.39 -31.05 -3.07
C VAL A 291 -11.68 -32.38 -2.37
N ARG A 292 -10.74 -33.32 -2.43
CA ARG A 292 -10.86 -34.60 -1.73
C ARG A 292 -10.96 -34.39 -0.21
N LEU A 293 -10.08 -33.59 0.38
CA LEU A 293 -10.12 -33.29 1.82
C LEU A 293 -11.44 -32.63 2.23
N ILE A 294 -11.97 -31.73 1.41
CA ILE A 294 -13.29 -31.12 1.62
C ILE A 294 -14.38 -32.20 1.65
N SER A 295 -14.37 -33.14 0.69
CA SER A 295 -15.38 -34.20 0.62
C SER A 295 -15.33 -35.21 1.78
N GLU A 296 -14.16 -35.38 2.40
CA GLU A 296 -13.95 -36.28 3.55
C GLU A 296 -14.22 -35.57 4.91
N SER A 297 -14.22 -34.23 4.91
CA SER A 297 -14.45 -33.41 6.11
C SER A 297 -15.92 -33.38 6.54
N LYS A 298 -16.17 -33.15 7.83
CA LYS A 298 -17.52 -32.99 8.40
C LYS A 298 -17.76 -31.61 8.98
N LYS A 299 -16.70 -30.89 9.35
CA LYS A 299 -16.73 -29.56 9.94
C LYS A 299 -15.66 -28.65 9.30
N PRO A 300 -15.71 -28.43 7.98
CA PRO A 300 -14.80 -27.53 7.31
C PRO A 300 -15.09 -26.07 7.70
N VAL A 301 -14.04 -25.26 7.77
CA VAL A 301 -14.13 -23.79 7.94
C VAL A 301 -13.19 -23.10 6.97
N LEU A 302 -13.71 -22.09 6.28
CA LEU A 302 -12.88 -21.15 5.52
C LEU A 302 -12.32 -20.09 6.45
N TYR A 303 -11.00 -19.95 6.46
CA TYR A 303 -10.26 -18.92 7.16
C TYR A 303 -9.64 -17.96 6.16
N VAL A 304 -10.28 -16.80 5.98
CA VAL A 304 -10.03 -15.88 4.86
C VAL A 304 -9.32 -14.61 5.31
N GLY A 305 -8.33 -14.18 4.54
CA GLY A 305 -7.50 -13.01 4.83
C GLY A 305 -7.49 -11.93 3.75
N GLY A 306 -6.63 -10.93 3.93
CA GLY A 306 -6.44 -9.84 2.98
C GLY A 306 -5.97 -10.32 1.59
N GLY A 307 -5.39 -11.51 1.48
CA GLY A 307 -5.04 -12.11 0.19
C GLY A 307 -6.24 -12.47 -0.70
N CYS A 308 -7.47 -12.42 -0.18
CA CYS A 308 -8.69 -12.71 -0.94
C CYS A 308 -9.45 -11.44 -1.40
N LEU A 309 -8.92 -10.24 -1.16
CA LEU A 309 -9.60 -8.98 -1.53
C LEU A 309 -9.84 -8.84 -3.05
N ASN A 310 -8.99 -9.46 -3.88
CA ASN A 310 -9.13 -9.51 -5.34
C ASN A 310 -9.75 -10.82 -5.84
N SER A 311 -10.38 -11.60 -4.95
CA SER A 311 -10.95 -12.91 -5.28
C SER A 311 -12.35 -13.08 -4.68
N SER A 312 -13.11 -11.98 -4.55
CA SER A 312 -14.43 -11.98 -3.92
C SER A 312 -15.44 -12.83 -4.69
N GLU A 313 -15.43 -12.76 -6.02
CA GLU A 313 -16.35 -13.54 -6.86
C GLU A 313 -15.99 -15.02 -6.87
N GLU A 314 -14.70 -15.34 -6.98
CA GLU A 314 -14.20 -16.72 -6.94
C GLU A 314 -14.46 -17.36 -5.57
N LEU A 315 -14.26 -16.61 -4.47
CA LEU A 315 -14.57 -17.06 -3.12
C LEU A 315 -16.08 -17.30 -2.96
N ARG A 316 -16.93 -16.40 -3.45
CA ARG A 316 -18.38 -16.57 -3.40
C ARG A 316 -18.83 -17.81 -4.17
N GLN A 317 -18.31 -18.01 -5.38
CA GLN A 317 -18.59 -19.20 -6.17
C GLN A 317 -18.12 -20.49 -5.45
N PHE A 318 -16.94 -20.45 -4.82
CA PHE A 318 -16.43 -21.56 -4.03
C PHE A 318 -17.35 -21.90 -2.84
N VAL A 319 -17.84 -20.89 -2.13
CA VAL A 319 -18.81 -21.06 -1.03
C VAL A 319 -20.15 -21.58 -1.54
N GLU A 320 -20.68 -21.06 -2.64
CA GLU A 320 -21.94 -21.53 -3.26
C GLU A 320 -21.88 -23.03 -3.64
N LEU A 321 -20.71 -23.50 -4.09
CA LEU A 321 -20.51 -24.91 -4.47
C LEU A 321 -20.28 -25.84 -3.28
N THR A 322 -19.74 -25.34 -2.17
CA THR A 322 -19.29 -26.18 -1.04
C THR A 322 -20.15 -26.05 0.21
N GLY A 323 -20.86 -24.94 0.39
CA GLY A 323 -21.63 -24.63 1.60
C GLY A 323 -20.78 -24.44 2.85
N ILE A 324 -19.48 -24.20 2.72
CA ILE A 324 -18.55 -24.08 3.86
C ILE A 324 -18.69 -22.69 4.50
N PRO A 325 -18.85 -22.61 5.84
CA PRO A 325 -18.94 -21.32 6.54
C PRO A 325 -17.60 -20.56 6.54
N VAL A 326 -17.67 -19.23 6.48
CA VAL A 326 -16.52 -18.34 6.26
C VAL A 326 -16.23 -17.49 7.49
N ALA A 327 -15.05 -17.68 8.09
CA ALA A 327 -14.49 -16.80 9.10
C ALA A 327 -13.40 -15.92 8.48
N SER A 328 -13.44 -14.61 8.75
CA SER A 328 -12.52 -13.62 8.19
C SER A 328 -11.56 -13.07 9.23
N THR A 329 -10.31 -12.80 8.83
CA THR A 329 -9.45 -11.86 9.56
C THR A 329 -10.02 -10.44 9.48
N LEU A 330 -9.49 -9.53 10.31
CA LEU A 330 -9.73 -8.09 10.17
C LEU A 330 -9.40 -7.58 8.75
N MET A 331 -8.30 -8.07 8.17
CA MET A 331 -7.81 -7.65 6.84
C MET A 331 -8.61 -8.23 5.67
N GLY A 332 -9.38 -9.30 5.90
CA GLY A 332 -10.20 -9.96 4.89
C GLY A 332 -11.64 -9.45 4.85
N LEU A 333 -12.03 -8.51 5.72
CA LEU A 333 -13.41 -8.05 5.81
C LEU A 333 -13.87 -7.47 4.46
N GLY A 334 -14.98 -8.00 3.94
CA GLY A 334 -15.53 -7.64 2.64
C GLY A 334 -15.14 -8.59 1.50
N ALA A 335 -14.16 -9.49 1.69
CA ALA A 335 -13.86 -10.55 0.70
C ALA A 335 -15.04 -11.52 0.55
N PHE A 336 -15.77 -11.76 1.64
CA PHE A 336 -17.07 -12.44 1.64
C PHE A 336 -18.12 -11.55 2.33
N PRO A 337 -19.38 -11.48 1.87
CA PRO A 337 -20.40 -10.61 2.44
C PRO A 337 -20.70 -10.96 3.91
N THR A 338 -20.52 -10.01 4.82
CA THR A 338 -20.71 -10.25 6.26
C THR A 338 -22.16 -10.47 6.68
N THR A 339 -23.10 -10.13 5.80
CA THR A 339 -24.55 -10.30 5.97
C THR A 339 -25.06 -11.65 5.48
N ASP A 340 -24.22 -12.44 4.81
CA ASP A 340 -24.58 -13.77 4.34
C ASP A 340 -24.75 -14.74 5.52
N GLU A 341 -25.63 -15.73 5.39
CA GLU A 341 -25.90 -16.72 6.44
C GLU A 341 -24.68 -17.62 6.72
N LEU A 342 -23.83 -17.87 5.72
CA LEU A 342 -22.60 -18.64 5.86
C LEU A 342 -21.43 -17.80 6.40
N SER A 343 -21.62 -16.49 6.60
CA SER A 343 -20.60 -15.64 7.22
C SER A 343 -20.56 -15.85 8.72
N LEU A 344 -19.42 -16.33 9.21
CA LEU A 344 -19.07 -16.35 10.64
C LEU A 344 -18.51 -15.00 11.11
N GLN A 345 -18.45 -14.00 10.24
CA GLN A 345 -17.84 -12.69 10.51
C GLN A 345 -16.35 -12.81 10.91
N MET A 346 -15.87 -11.92 11.77
CA MET A 346 -14.46 -11.84 12.15
C MET A 346 -14.11 -12.87 13.23
N LEU A 347 -12.99 -13.58 13.06
CA LEU A 347 -12.37 -14.38 14.13
C LEU A 347 -11.22 -13.63 14.83
N GLY A 348 -10.71 -14.19 15.92
CA GLY A 348 -9.55 -13.67 16.66
C GLY A 348 -9.89 -13.07 18.01
N MET A 349 -8.96 -12.28 18.57
CA MET A 349 -9.01 -11.71 19.92
C MET A 349 -10.31 -10.93 20.21
N HIS A 350 -10.81 -10.20 19.23
CA HIS A 350 -12.10 -9.48 19.28
C HIS A 350 -13.11 -10.02 18.25
N GLY A 351 -12.90 -11.26 17.83
CA GLY A 351 -13.79 -11.98 16.92
C GLY A 351 -15.08 -12.44 17.61
N THR A 352 -16.00 -12.92 16.80
CA THR A 352 -17.25 -13.48 17.29
C THR A 352 -17.01 -14.83 17.97
N VAL A 353 -17.81 -15.14 18.99
CA VAL A 353 -17.72 -16.43 19.69
C VAL A 353 -17.90 -17.60 18.73
N TYR A 354 -18.80 -17.47 17.76
CA TYR A 354 -19.13 -18.54 16.82
C TYR A 354 -18.07 -18.74 15.73
N ALA A 355 -17.36 -17.69 15.30
CA ALA A 355 -16.19 -17.85 14.42
C ALA A 355 -15.08 -18.64 15.12
N ASN A 356 -14.70 -18.20 16.32
CA ASN A 356 -13.65 -18.85 17.11
C ASN A 356 -14.03 -20.30 17.47
N TYR A 357 -15.30 -20.55 17.80
CA TYR A 357 -15.81 -21.91 18.05
C TYR A 357 -15.72 -22.80 16.81
N ALA A 358 -16.13 -22.29 15.65
CA ALA A 358 -16.10 -23.06 14.40
C ALA A 358 -14.66 -23.48 14.07
N VAL A 359 -13.69 -22.58 14.22
CA VAL A 359 -12.27 -22.87 14.00
C VAL A 359 -11.76 -23.89 15.03
N ASP A 360 -12.02 -23.70 16.33
CA ASP A 360 -11.61 -24.64 17.39
C ASP A 360 -12.18 -26.05 17.19
N LYS A 361 -13.40 -26.16 16.63
CA LYS A 361 -14.08 -27.44 16.39
C LYS A 361 -13.96 -27.95 14.95
N SER A 362 -13.21 -27.27 14.09
CA SER A 362 -13.03 -27.67 12.70
C SER A 362 -12.21 -28.96 12.60
N ASP A 363 -12.54 -29.78 11.60
CA ASP A 363 -11.72 -30.93 11.20
C ASP A 363 -10.92 -30.65 9.91
N LEU A 364 -11.25 -29.55 9.23
CA LEU A 364 -10.51 -29.01 8.09
C LEU A 364 -10.54 -27.48 8.14
N LEU A 365 -9.36 -26.87 8.13
CA LEU A 365 -9.20 -25.42 8.07
C LEU A 365 -8.63 -25.01 6.70
N LEU A 366 -9.44 -24.31 5.90
CA LEU A 366 -9.06 -23.79 4.60
C LEU A 366 -8.54 -22.36 4.73
N ALA A 367 -7.23 -22.23 4.95
CA ALA A 367 -6.56 -20.96 5.19
C ALA A 367 -6.17 -20.25 3.88
N PHE A 368 -7.00 -19.34 3.40
CA PHE A 368 -6.80 -18.64 2.12
C PHE A 368 -6.40 -17.18 2.34
N GLY A 369 -5.22 -16.80 1.83
CA GLY A 369 -4.76 -15.41 1.86
C GLY A 369 -4.48 -14.85 3.26
N VAL A 370 -4.14 -15.71 4.22
CA VAL A 370 -3.87 -15.37 5.63
C VAL A 370 -2.40 -15.54 5.98
N ARG A 371 -1.99 -14.99 7.15
CA ARG A 371 -0.60 -15.08 7.66
C ARG A 371 -0.47 -15.67 9.07
N PHE A 372 -1.56 -16.22 9.65
CA PHE A 372 -1.58 -16.80 11.01
C PHE A 372 -0.95 -15.88 12.06
N ASP A 373 -1.51 -14.66 12.15
CA ASP A 373 -1.07 -13.67 13.14
C ASP A 373 -1.45 -14.09 14.55
N ASP A 374 -0.71 -13.61 15.56
CA ASP A 374 -0.96 -13.95 16.97
C ASP A 374 -2.26 -13.39 17.53
N ILE A 375 -2.83 -12.37 16.87
CA ILE A 375 -4.12 -11.77 17.25
C ILE A 375 -5.34 -12.59 16.78
N VAL A 376 -5.12 -13.67 16.01
CA VAL A 376 -6.18 -14.49 15.39
C VAL A 376 -6.33 -15.86 16.04
#